data_AF-A0A964ZPJ4-F1
#
_entry.id   AF-A0A964ZPJ4-F1
#
_cell.length_a   1.000
_cell.length_b   1.000
_cell.length_c   1.000
_cell.angle_alpha   90.00
_cell.angle_beta   90.00
_cell.angle_gamma   90.00
#
_symmetry.space_group_name_H-M   'P 1'
#
loop_
_entity.id
_entity.type
_entity.pdbx_description
1 polymer ?
#
loop_
_entity_poly.entity_id
_entity_poly.type
_entity_poly.pdbx_seq_one_letter_code
_entity_poly.pdbx_strand_id
1 'polypeptide(L)' 'MAKLTMKNPAGKNAASVELSDDFFGLVPNVAVMHQVVVAQLAHRRAGTQSTKGRAEVRGGGKKPFSQKGTGNARQGSIR' A
#
# COMPACT_ATOMS: atom_id res chain seq x y z
N MET A 1 -5.46 0.18 -36.43
CA MET A 1 -5.68 1.55 -35.95
C MET A 1 -7.12 1.69 -35.51
N ALA A 2 -7.36 1.91 -34.22
CA ALA A 2 -8.71 2.11 -33.69
C ALA A 2 -9.19 3.54 -34.03
N LYS A 3 -10.39 3.66 -34.61
CA LYS A 3 -10.99 4.95 -34.99
C LYS A 3 -12.09 5.32 -34.01
N LEU A 4 -11.96 6.48 -33.37
CA LEU A 4 -12.90 6.97 -32.37
C LEU A 4 -13.64 8.20 -32.89
N THR A 5 -14.96 8.27 -32.67
CA THR A 5 -15.78 9.44 -33.01
C THR A 5 -15.80 10.43 -31.85
N MET A 6 -15.29 11.63 -32.09
CA MET A 6 -15.38 12.74 -31.15
C MET A 6 -16.78 13.35 -31.19
N LYS A 7 -17.38 13.51 -30.02
CA LYS A 7 -18.65 14.22 -29.86
C LYS A 7 -18.43 15.64 -29.38
N ASN A 8 -19.22 16.58 -29.88
CA ASN A 8 -19.29 17.95 -29.35
C ASN A 8 -20.15 18.00 -28.07
N PRO A 9 -20.14 19.13 -27.32
CA PRO A 9 -20.96 19.28 -26.10
C PRO A 9 -22.46 19.10 -26.31
N ALA A 10 -22.94 19.30 -27.55
CA ALA A 10 -24.33 19.05 -27.96
C ALA A 10 -24.60 17.57 -28.31
N GLY A 11 -23.63 16.67 -28.10
CA GLY A 11 -23.74 15.23 -28.33
C GLY A 11 -23.66 14.80 -29.80
N LYS A 12 -23.45 15.72 -30.74
CA LYS A 12 -23.33 15.44 -32.18
C LYS A 12 -21.91 15.01 -32.52
N ASN A 13 -21.77 14.10 -33.50
CA ASN A 13 -20.48 13.69 -34.03
C ASN A 13 -19.80 14.88 -34.69
N ALA A 14 -18.61 15.22 -34.24
CA ALA A 14 -17.85 16.38 -34.71
C ALA A 14 -16.74 15.96 -35.68
N ALA A 15 -15.91 14.98 -35.28
CA ALA A 15 -14.76 14.53 -36.05
C ALA A 15 -14.40 13.08 -35.67
N SER A 16 -13.54 12.45 -36.48
CA SER A 16 -12.96 11.14 -36.14
C SER A 16 -11.47 11.27 -35.86
N VAL A 17 -10.99 10.61 -34.80
CA VAL A 17 -9.58 10.53 -34.45
C VAL A 17 -9.11 9.09 -34.61
N GLU A 18 -7.94 8.93 -35.19
CA GLU A 18 -7.26 7.64 -35.31
C GLU A 18 -6.24 7.51 -34.18
N LEU A 19 -6.32 6.41 -33.44
CA LEU A 19 -5.41 6.09 -32.36
C LEU A 19 -4.30 5.17 -32.87
N SER A 20 -3.06 5.45 -32.46
CA SER A 20 -1.91 4.61 -32.79
C SER A 20 -2.05 3.21 -32.17
N ASP A 21 -1.78 2.18 -32.97
CA ASP A 21 -1.82 0.79 -32.53
C ASP A 21 -0.70 0.47 -31.53
N ASP A 22 0.41 1.20 -31.56
CA ASP A 22 1.57 0.96 -30.67
C ASP A 22 1.23 1.16 -29.19
N PHE A 23 0.23 2.00 -28.89
CA PHE A 23 -0.19 2.27 -27.50
C PHE A 23 -1.55 1.66 -27.18
N PHE A 24 -2.48 1.65 -28.13
CA PHE A 24 -3.88 1.27 -27.90
C PHE A 24 -4.25 -0.12 -28.44
N GLY A 25 -3.38 -0.74 -29.26
CA GLY A 25 -3.59 -2.06 -29.85
C GLY A 25 -2.86 -3.20 -29.14
N LEU A 26 -2.08 -2.90 -28.10
CA LEU A 26 -1.31 -3.88 -27.33
C LEU A 26 -2.23 -4.88 -26.60
N VAL A 27 -1.86 -6.16 -26.61
CA VAL A 27 -2.52 -7.17 -25.76
C VAL A 27 -2.15 -6.89 -24.30
N PRO A 28 -3.12 -6.63 -23.42
CA PRO A 28 -2.84 -6.23 -22.05
C PRO A 28 -2.20 -7.39 -21.25
N ASN A 29 -1.04 -7.13 -20.65
CA ASN A 29 -0.43 -8.04 -19.68
C ASN A 29 -1.06 -7.82 -18.30
N VAL A 30 -2.06 -8.65 -17.97
CA VAL A 30 -2.85 -8.57 -16.75
C VAL A 30 -1.99 -8.64 -15.48
N ALA A 31 -0.93 -9.44 -15.47
CA ALA A 31 -0.06 -9.59 -14.31
C ALA A 31 0.70 -8.29 -14.01
N VAL A 32 1.28 -7.65 -15.04
CA VAL A 32 2.00 -6.39 -14.89
C VAL A 32 1.04 -5.25 -14.51
N MET A 33 -0.14 -5.19 -15.11
CA MET A 33 -1.16 -4.21 -14.75
C MET A 33 -1.55 -4.33 -13.27
N HIS A 34 -1.79 -5.56 -12.78
CA HIS A 34 -2.09 -5.80 -11.38
C HIS A 34 -0.94 -5.37 -10.46
N GLN A 35 0.30 -5.73 -10.79
CA GLN A 35 1.48 -5.33 -10.00
C GLN A 35 1.61 -3.81 -9.89
N VAL A 36 1.44 -3.08 -11.00
CA VAL A 36 1.53 -1.62 -11.02
C VAL A 36 0.41 -0.99 -10.19
N VAL A 37 -0.83 -1.47 -10.31
CA VAL A 37 -1.95 -0.96 -9.53
C VAL A 37 -1.73 -1.19 -8.02
N VAL A 38 -1.29 -2.39 -7.63
CA VAL A 38 -0.97 -2.70 -6.23
C VAL A 38 0.14 -1.79 -5.70
N ALA A 39 1.21 -1.59 -6.48
CA ALA A 39 2.32 -0.72 -6.11
C ALA A 39 1.85 0.74 -5.93
N GLN A 40 1.09 1.29 -6.88
CA GLN A 40 0.53 2.63 -6.79
C GLN A 40 -0.36 2.81 -5.55
N LEU A 41 -1.23 1.84 -5.27
CA LEU A 41 -2.10 1.88 -4.09
C LEU A 41 -1.30 1.76 -2.79
N ALA A 42 -0.23 0.97 -2.76
CA ALA A 42 0.66 0.86 -1.61
C ALA A 42 1.42 2.17 -1.36
N HIS A 43 1.96 2.81 -2.40
CA HIS A 43 2.65 4.10 -2.30
C HIS A 43 1.74 5.26 -1.90
N ARG A 44 0.43 5.18 -2.20
CA ARG A 44 -0.56 6.17 -1.73
C ARG A 44 -0.86 6.08 -0.23
N ARG A 45 -0.46 5.01 0.46
CA ARG A 45 -0.68 4.87 1.91
C ARG A 45 0.28 5.77 2.68
N ALA A 46 -0.24 6.62 3.56
CA ALA A 46 0.54 7.61 4.29
C ALA A 46 1.47 7.03 5.38
N GLY A 47 1.18 5.83 5.92
CA GLY A 47 2.04 5.16 6.89
C GLY A 47 2.14 5.86 8.27
N THR A 48 1.16 6.68 8.65
CA THR A 48 1.19 7.48 9.88
C THR A 48 0.88 6.68 11.17
N GLN A 49 0.77 5.35 11.09
CA GLN A 49 0.58 4.51 12.27
C GLN A 49 1.87 4.39 13.10
N SER A 50 1.75 4.51 14.43
CA SER A 50 2.84 4.28 15.38
C SER A 50 2.31 3.76 16.71
N THR A 51 3.08 2.90 17.37
CA THR A 51 2.81 2.38 18.71
C THR A 51 4.12 2.29 19.48
N LYS A 52 4.08 2.47 20.80
CA LYS A 52 5.31 2.44 21.61
C LYS A 52 5.89 1.03 21.69
N GLY A 53 7.14 0.88 21.27
CA GLY A 53 7.89 -0.34 21.52
C GLY A 53 8.26 -0.48 23.01
N ARG A 54 8.70 -1.67 23.40
CA ARG A 54 9.10 -1.97 24.80
C ARG A 54 10.08 -0.96 25.41
N ALA A 55 11.04 -0.47 24.61
CA ALA A 55 12.07 0.48 25.04
C ALA A 55 11.57 1.93 25.14
N GLU A 56 10.46 2.26 24.48
CA GLU A 56 9.89 3.62 24.45
C GLU A 56 8.90 3.85 25.60
N VAL A 57 8.47 2.77 26.27
CA VAL A 57 7.54 2.85 27.40
C VAL A 57 8.30 3.15 28.68
N ARG A 58 7.83 4.17 29.42
CA ARG A 58 8.39 4.53 30.73
C ARG A 58 8.15 3.41 31.77
N GLY A 59 9.19 3.14 32.55
CA GLY A 59 9.20 2.08 33.57
C GLY A 59 9.69 0.74 33.02
N GLY A 60 9.99 -0.21 33.90
CA GLY A 60 10.87 -1.33 33.53
C GLY A 60 12.32 -0.86 33.48
N GLY A 61 13.25 -1.78 33.22
CA GLY A 61 14.70 -1.50 33.29
C GLY A 61 15.38 -2.06 34.55
N LYS A 62 14.61 -2.54 35.52
CA LYS A 62 15.09 -3.47 36.55
C LYS A 62 14.27 -4.75 36.48
N LYS A 63 14.96 -5.87 36.67
CA LYS A 63 14.31 -7.17 36.78
C LYS A 63 13.28 -7.14 37.93
N PRO A 64 12.03 -7.57 37.71
CA PRO A 64 10.98 -7.45 38.74
C PRO A 64 11.27 -8.25 40.01
N PHE A 65 11.87 -9.44 39.86
CA PHE A 65 12.23 -10.33 40.97
C PHE A 65 13.39 -11.27 40.57
N SER A 66 13.95 -11.99 41.54
CA SER A 66 15.07 -12.92 41.33
C SER A 66 14.72 -14.07 40.36
N GLN A 67 15.73 -14.69 39.74
CA GLN A 67 15.51 -15.73 38.71
C GLN A 67 14.89 -17.03 39.25
N LYS A 68 15.09 -17.32 40.53
CA LYS A 68 14.67 -18.54 41.23
C LYS A 68 14.28 -18.18 42.67
N GLY A 69 13.53 -19.06 43.33
CA GLY A 69 13.12 -18.91 44.73
C GLY A 69 11.87 -18.06 44.96
N THR A 70 11.16 -17.68 43.90
CA THR A 70 9.99 -16.76 43.96
C THR A 70 8.65 -17.44 43.67
N GLY A 71 8.63 -18.69 43.19
CA GLY A 71 7.39 -19.40 42.78
C GLY A 71 6.71 -18.85 41.51
N ASN A 72 7.10 -17.66 41.05
CA ASN A 72 6.54 -16.98 39.88
C ASN A 72 7.22 -17.40 38.56
N ALA A 73 6.51 -17.22 37.44
CA ALA A 73 7.08 -17.35 36.10
C ALA A 73 8.21 -16.33 35.89
N ARG A 74 9.23 -16.66 35.09
CA ARG A 74 10.39 -15.77 34.87
C ARG A 74 9.99 -14.52 34.11
N GLN A 75 10.37 -13.35 34.63
CA GLN A 75 10.16 -12.05 33.99
C GLN A 75 11.47 -11.24 33.98
N GLY A 76 11.75 -10.60 32.84
CA GLY A 76 12.93 -9.75 32.66
C GLY A 76 12.66 -8.27 32.91
N SER A 77 11.42 -7.84 32.75
CA SER A 77 10.94 -6.47 32.98
C SER A 77 9.43 -6.52 33.22
N ILE A 78 8.88 -5.43 33.76
CA ILE A 78 7.44 -5.19 33.85
C ILE A 78 6.85 -4.62 32.55
N ARG A 79 7.68 -4.53 31.50
CA ARG A 79 7.38 -4.10 30.14
C ARG A 79 7.91 -5.14 29.16
#